data_AF-A0A3B8UH28-F1
#
_entry.id   AF-A0A3B8UH28-F1
#
_cell.length_a   1.000
_cell.length_b   1.000
_cell.length_c   1.000
_cell.angle_alpha   90.00
_cell.angle_beta   90.00
_cell.angle_gamma   90.00
#
_symmetry.space_group_name_H-M   'P 1'
#
loop_
_entity.id
_entity.type
_entity.pdbx_description
1 polymer ?
#
loop_
_entity_poly.entity_id
_entity_poly.type
_entity_poly.pdbx_seq_one_letter_code
_entity_poly.pdbx_strand_id
1 'polypeptide(L)'
;MLMLKVACLIVTGIASGLVTATGLFALISSIGLINRYADVTNTKEHILLYEEMIIAGAGIGNIWFVFELPCHTGIAGLLIYGFVAGIFIGTFLLCLAETVKALPILTHRLCIKKGIGFIIMFIAVGKCVGHLIYYLLAYV
;
A
#
# COMPACT_ATOMS: atom_id res chain seq x y z
N MET A 1 -0.16 -36.51 -14.37
CA MET A 1 -1.03 -35.61 -13.55
C MET A 1 -0.26 -34.79 -12.52
N LEU A 2 0.70 -35.37 -11.78
CA LEU A 2 1.45 -34.63 -10.72
C LEU A 2 2.27 -33.45 -11.28
N MET A 3 3.03 -33.66 -12.36
CA MET A 3 3.88 -32.60 -12.96
C MET A 3 3.06 -31.42 -13.49
N LEU A 4 1.88 -31.66 -14.07
CA LEU A 4 0.99 -30.60 -14.55
C LEU A 4 0.43 -29.75 -13.40
N LYS A 5 0.09 -30.38 -12.26
CA LYS A 5 -0.36 -29.66 -11.06
C LYS A 5 0.75 -28.78 -10.49
N VAL A 6 1.97 -29.31 -10.40
CA VAL A 6 3.14 -28.55 -9.90
C VAL A 6 3.46 -27.38 -10.83
N ALA A 7 3.46 -27.61 -12.15
CA ALA A 7 3.68 -26.53 -13.12
C ALA A 7 2.62 -25.43 -13.00
N CYS A 8 1.34 -25.80 -12.87
CA CYS A 8 0.25 -24.83 -12.70
C CYS A 8 0.41 -24.05 -11.40
N LEU A 9 0.76 -24.71 -10.30
CA LEU A 9 0.99 -24.08 -8.99
C LEU A 9 2.14 -23.08 -9.02
N ILE A 10 3.24 -23.41 -9.69
CA ILE A 10 4.40 -22.52 -9.86
C ILE A 10 3.98 -21.27 -10.66
N VAL A 11 3.27 -21.45 -11.77
CA VAL A 11 2.81 -20.33 -12.61
C VAL A 11 1.86 -19.42 -11.83
N THR A 12 0.87 -19.98 -11.13
CA THR A 12 -0.07 -19.18 -10.32
C THR A 12 0.63 -18.51 -9.15
N GLY A 13 1.60 -19.18 -8.51
CA GLY A 13 2.38 -18.63 -7.41
C GLY A 13 3.21 -17.43 -7.86
N ILE A 14 3.97 -17.57 -8.95
CA ILE A 14 4.77 -16.47 -9.52
C ILE A 14 3.87 -15.32 -9.97
N ALA A 15 2.76 -15.61 -10.67
CA ALA A 15 1.83 -14.59 -11.13
C ALA A 15 1.24 -13.80 -9.94
N SER A 16 0.76 -14.49 -8.91
CA SER A 16 0.23 -13.84 -7.71
C SER A 16 1.28 -13.01 -6.97
N GLY A 17 2.52 -13.53 -6.86
CA GLY A 17 3.62 -12.84 -6.18
C GLY A 17 4.07 -11.58 -6.91
N LEU A 18 4.14 -11.62 -8.24
CA LEU A 18 4.45 -10.44 -9.05
C LEU A 18 3.37 -9.37 -8.92
N VAL A 19 2.09 -9.76 -9.02
CA VAL A 19 0.98 -8.81 -8.91
C VAL A 19 0.95 -8.13 -7.54
N THR A 20 1.17 -8.87 -6.44
CA THR A 20 1.17 -8.29 -5.09
C THR A 20 2.39 -7.41 -4.84
N ALA A 21 3.60 -7.83 -5.27
CA ALA A 21 4.82 -7.05 -5.13
C ALA A 21 4.74 -5.74 -5.94
N THR A 22 4.30 -5.80 -7.19
CA THR A 22 4.08 -4.61 -8.02
C THR A 22 3.01 -3.71 -7.41
N GLY A 23 1.92 -4.27 -6.88
CA GLY A 23 0.87 -3.48 -6.24
C GLY A 23 1.35 -2.68 -5.03
N LEU A 24 2.14 -3.32 -4.15
CA LEU A 24 2.72 -2.66 -2.98
C LEU A 24 3.72 -1.57 -3.40
N PHE A 25 4.62 -1.88 -4.34
CA PHE A 25 5.61 -0.91 -4.80
C PHE A 25 4.99 0.29 -5.52
N ALA A 26 3.99 0.04 -6.40
CA ALA A 26 3.25 1.09 -7.09
C ALA A 26 2.52 2.02 -6.12
N LEU A 27 1.92 1.48 -5.06
CA LEU A 27 1.26 2.27 -4.02
C LEU A 27 2.25 3.21 -3.31
N ILE A 28 3.36 2.65 -2.81
CA ILE A 28 4.37 3.40 -2.05
C ILE A 28 5.03 4.48 -2.91
N SER A 29 5.34 4.14 -4.16
CA SER A 29 5.94 5.07 -5.13
C SER A 29 4.95 6.17 -5.55
N SER A 30 3.68 5.84 -5.86
CA SER A 30 2.67 6.80 -6.31
C SER A 30 2.27 7.81 -5.24
N ILE A 31 2.26 7.42 -3.96
CA ILE A 31 1.96 8.33 -2.85
C ILE A 31 3.16 9.27 -2.57
N GLY A 32 4.35 8.93 -3.04
CA GLY A 32 5.56 9.73 -2.86
C GLY A 32 6.23 9.55 -1.50
N LEU A 33 6.00 8.41 -0.82
CA LEU A 33 6.56 8.12 0.50
C LEU A 33 8.11 8.16 0.49
N ILE A 34 8.72 7.55 -0.52
CA ILE A 34 10.18 7.49 -0.70
C ILE A 34 10.77 8.90 -0.82
N ASN A 35 10.16 9.73 -1.67
CA ASN A 35 10.59 11.11 -1.88
C ASN A 35 10.49 11.92 -0.58
N ARG A 36 9.47 11.65 0.26
CA ARG A 36 9.30 12.34 1.54
C ARG A 36 10.38 11.98 2.54
N TYR A 37 10.76 10.71 2.63
CA TYR A 37 11.88 10.31 3.48
C TYR A 37 13.19 10.96 3.04
N ALA A 38 13.49 10.94 1.74
CA ALA A 38 14.69 11.56 1.20
C ALA A 38 14.71 13.10 1.39
N ASP A 39 13.55 13.75 1.37
CA ASP A 39 13.41 15.19 1.61
C ASP A 39 13.65 15.55 3.09
N VAL A 40 13.08 14.79 4.04
CA VAL A 40 13.28 15.03 5.48
C VAL A 40 14.72 14.77 5.92
N THR A 41 15.38 13.75 5.36
CA THR A 41 16.78 13.44 5.66
C THR A 41 17.77 14.27 4.85
N ASN A 42 17.31 15.21 4.02
CA ASN A 42 18.13 15.99 3.10
C ASN A 42 19.04 15.12 2.18
N THR A 43 18.62 13.88 1.91
CA THR A 43 19.43 12.88 1.19
C THR A 43 18.76 12.49 -0.13
N LYS A 44 18.41 13.49 -0.95
CA LYS A 44 17.71 13.32 -2.25
C LYS A 44 18.52 12.54 -3.29
N GLU A 45 19.84 12.55 -3.15
CA GLU A 45 20.74 11.84 -4.07
C GLU A 45 20.69 10.32 -3.88
N HIS A 46 20.15 9.82 -2.76
CA HIS A 46 20.15 8.39 -2.42
C HIS A 46 18.75 7.76 -2.42
N ILE A 47 17.86 8.21 -3.31
CA ILE A 47 16.50 7.65 -3.46
C ILE A 47 16.52 6.14 -3.69
N LEU A 48 17.46 5.65 -4.50
CA LEU A 48 17.62 4.21 -4.77
C LEU A 48 17.90 3.40 -3.49
N LEU A 49 18.64 3.95 -2.53
CA LEU A 49 18.89 3.25 -1.26
C LEU A 49 17.60 3.08 -0.44
N TYR A 50 16.71 4.08 -0.46
CA TYR A 50 15.42 3.98 0.21
C TYR A 50 14.50 2.95 -0.45
N GLU A 51 14.51 2.85 -1.78
CA GLU A 51 13.77 1.81 -2.51
C GLU A 51 14.25 0.41 -2.14
N GLU A 52 15.57 0.20 -2.17
CA GLU A 52 16.17 -1.08 -1.80
C GLU A 52 15.88 -1.46 -0.34
N MET A 53 15.87 -0.49 0.58
CA MET A 53 15.49 -0.73 1.98
C MET A 53 14.03 -1.17 2.12
N ILE A 54 13.12 -0.58 1.34
CA ILE A 54 11.69 -0.97 1.34
C ILE A 54 11.52 -2.36 0.76
N ILE A 55 12.21 -2.68 -0.34
CA ILE A 55 12.18 -4.00 -0.98
C ILE A 55 12.74 -5.07 -0.02
N ALA A 56 13.88 -4.80 0.62
CA ALA A 56 14.48 -5.68 1.61
C ALA A 56 13.55 -5.88 2.82
N GLY A 57 12.96 -4.79 3.34
CA GLY A 57 12.01 -4.85 4.45
C GLY A 57 10.75 -5.65 4.12
N ALA A 58 10.18 -5.45 2.93
CA ALA A 58 9.04 -6.23 2.44
C ALA A 58 9.39 -7.71 2.24
N GLY A 59 10.58 -8.00 1.72
CA GLY A 59 11.10 -9.37 1.56
C GLY A 59 11.25 -10.08 2.90
N ILE A 60 11.92 -9.46 3.87
CA ILE A 60 12.10 -10.00 5.23
C ILE A 60 10.75 -10.17 5.92
N GLY A 61 9.86 -9.18 5.83
CA GLY A 61 8.52 -9.24 6.39
C GLY A 61 7.68 -10.38 5.81
N ASN A 62 7.77 -10.62 4.50
CA ASN A 62 7.07 -11.72 3.84
C ASN A 62 7.61 -13.08 4.28
N ILE A 63 8.94 -13.23 4.37
CA ILE A 63 9.56 -14.46 4.92
C ILE A 63 9.06 -14.68 6.36
N TRP A 64 9.08 -13.64 7.19
CA TRP A 64 8.60 -13.74 8.58
C TRP A 64 7.14 -14.19 8.64
N PHE A 65 6.28 -13.61 7.80
CA PHE A 65 4.86 -13.90 7.73
C PHE A 65 4.58 -15.33 7.24
N VAL A 66 5.26 -15.79 6.19
CA VAL A 66 5.04 -17.12 5.59
C VAL A 66 5.52 -18.25 6.48
N PHE A 67 6.66 -18.09 7.16
CA PHE A 67 7.23 -19.13 8.02
C PHE A 67 6.73 -19.07 9.47
N GLU A 68 5.83 -18.13 9.80
CA GLU A 68 5.27 -17.92 11.14
C GLU A 68 6.32 -18.00 12.26
N LEU A 69 7.49 -17.35 12.07
CA LEU A 69 8.59 -17.49 13.01
C LEU A 69 8.16 -17.02 14.40
N PRO A 70 8.24 -17.87 15.44
CA PRO A 70 7.81 -17.53 16.79
C PRO A 70 8.75 -16.47 17.37
N CYS A 71 8.26 -15.23 17.40
CA CYS A 71 9.00 -14.08 17.88
C CYS A 71 8.73 -13.85 19.38
N HIS A 72 9.62 -14.31 20.24
CA HIS A 72 9.53 -14.08 21.70
C HIS A 72 10.14 -12.73 22.11
N THR A 73 9.74 -11.62 21.48
CA THR A 73 10.38 -10.31 21.75
C THR A 73 9.82 -9.58 22.97
N GLY A 74 8.90 -10.21 23.73
CA GLY A 74 8.32 -9.62 24.94
C GLY A 74 7.72 -8.24 24.72
N ILE A 75 7.54 -7.48 25.80
CA ILE A 75 6.93 -6.14 25.78
C ILE A 75 7.85 -5.12 25.07
N ALA A 76 9.16 -5.25 25.25
CA ALA A 76 10.15 -4.34 24.65
C ALA A 76 10.13 -4.39 23.11
N GLY A 77 10.02 -5.59 22.52
CA GLY A 77 9.88 -5.74 21.08
C GLY A 77 8.59 -5.14 20.53
N LEU A 78 7.49 -5.32 21.27
CA LEU A 78 6.19 -4.77 20.89
C LEU A 78 6.22 -3.23 20.87
N LEU A 79 6.89 -2.61 21.85
CA LEU A 79 7.06 -1.16 21.92
C LEU A 79 7.88 -0.63 20.74
N ILE A 80 9.01 -1.26 20.43
CA ILE A 80 9.86 -0.87 19.30
C ILE A 80 9.08 -1.02 17.98
N TYR A 81 8.40 -2.15 17.80
CA TYR A 81 7.58 -2.39 16.61
C TYR A 81 6.46 -1.35 16.49
N GLY A 82 5.73 -1.08 17.57
CA GLY A 82 4.67 -0.08 17.59
C GLY A 82 5.18 1.33 17.28
N PHE A 83 6.37 1.69 17.77
CA PHE A 83 6.99 2.98 17.47
C PHE A 83 7.37 3.10 16.00
N VAL A 84 8.04 2.09 15.43
CA VAL A 84 8.43 2.07 14.01
C VAL A 84 7.20 2.05 13.10
N ALA A 85 6.20 1.22 13.42
CA ALA A 85 4.93 1.17 12.71
C ALA A 85 4.21 2.52 12.78
N GLY A 86 4.23 3.19 13.93
CA GLY A 86 3.66 4.53 14.10
C GLY A 86 4.32 5.58 13.21
N ILE A 87 5.66 5.58 13.11
CA ILE A 87 6.39 6.48 12.19
C ILE A 87 6.00 6.20 10.74
N PHE A 88 5.95 4.92 10.36
CA PHE A 88 5.57 4.52 9.00
C PHE A 88 4.13 4.95 8.66
N ILE A 89 3.16 4.59 9.50
CA ILE A 89 1.74 4.90 9.29
C ILE A 89 1.51 6.42 9.32
N GLY A 90 2.16 7.15 10.23
CA GLY A 90 2.07 8.60 10.30
C GLY A 90 2.59 9.29 9.03
N THR A 91 3.74 8.85 8.53
CA THR A 91 4.32 9.39 7.29
C THR A 91 3.46 9.00 6.09
N PHE A 92 2.96 7.77 6.05
CA PHE A 92 2.07 7.28 4.99
C PHE A 92 0.78 8.11 4.90
N LEU A 93 0.13 8.39 6.03
CA LEU A 93 -1.06 9.24 6.10
C LEU A 93 -0.77 10.68 5.66
N LEU A 94 0.37 11.23 6.08
CA LEU A 94 0.79 12.58 5.66
C LEU A 94 0.99 12.66 4.15
N CYS A 95 1.72 11.71 3.56
CA CYS A 95 1.93 11.67 2.11
C CYS A 95 0.60 11.48 1.37
N LEU A 96 -0.28 10.61 1.86
CA LEU A 96 -1.60 10.42 1.26
C LEU A 96 -2.41 11.73 1.27
N ALA A 97 -2.38 12.48 2.38
CA ALA A 97 -3.03 13.78 2.47
C ALA A 97 -2.41 14.80 1.49
N GLU A 98 -1.09 14.79 1.29
CA GLU A 98 -0.41 15.63 0.30
C GLU A 98 -0.82 15.25 -1.14
N THR A 99 -0.87 13.95 -1.48
CA THR A 99 -1.32 13.50 -2.81
C THR A 99 -2.79 13.85 -3.07
N VAL A 100 -3.66 13.70 -2.07
CA VAL A 100 -5.08 14.06 -2.17
C VAL A 100 -5.27 15.57 -2.35
N LYS A 101 -4.44 16.40 -1.71
CA LYS A 101 -4.45 17.86 -1.93
C LYS A 101 -4.04 18.25 -3.36
N ALA A 102 -3.30 17.41 -4.07
CA ALA A 102 -2.95 17.66 -5.47
C ALA A 102 -4.14 17.45 -6.43
N LEU A 103 -5.12 16.60 -6.08
CA LEU A 103 -6.32 16.34 -6.89
C LEU A 103 -7.13 17.62 -7.21
N PRO A 104 -7.52 18.48 -6.25
CA PRO A 104 -8.25 19.70 -6.57
C PRO A 104 -7.43 20.66 -7.45
N ILE A 105 -6.11 20.73 -7.26
CA ILE A 105 -5.23 21.55 -8.10
C ILE A 105 -5.24 21.04 -9.54
N LEU A 106 -5.11 19.73 -9.74
CA LEU A 106 -5.18 19.09 -11.05
C LEU A 106 -6.53 19.37 -11.74
N THR A 107 -7.63 19.24 -11.00
CA THR A 107 -8.97 19.46 -11.57
C THR A 107 -9.22 20.92 -11.97
N HIS A 108 -8.65 21.88 -11.23
CA HIS A 108 -8.70 23.29 -11.59
C HIS A 108 -7.84 23.59 -12.83
N ARG A 109 -6.64 22.98 -12.93
CA ARG A 109 -5.75 23.08 -14.11
C ARG A 109 -6.38 22.49 -15.37
N LEU A 110 -7.10 21.39 -15.25
CA LEU A 110 -7.82 20.75 -16.36
C LEU A 110 -9.13 21.45 -16.73
N CYS A 111 -9.46 22.61 -16.12
CA CYS A 111 -10.70 23.36 -16.36
C CYS A 111 -11.99 22.54 -16.19
N ILE A 112 -11.98 21.48 -15.38
CA ILE A 112 -13.18 20.69 -15.04
C ILE A 112 -13.98 21.47 -13.98
N LYS A 113 -14.64 22.55 -14.41
CA LYS A 113 -15.33 23.50 -13.51
C LYS A 113 -16.57 22.92 -12.79
N LYS A 114 -17.15 21.81 -13.26
CA LYS A 114 -18.44 21.27 -12.75
C LYS A 114 -18.55 19.74 -12.61
N GLY A 115 -17.44 18.99 -12.65
CA GLY A 115 -17.50 17.51 -12.68
C GLY A 115 -17.18 16.79 -11.36
N ILE A 116 -16.35 17.37 -10.49
CA ILE A 116 -15.78 16.64 -9.34
C ILE A 116 -16.85 16.28 -8.32
N GLY A 117 -17.81 17.17 -8.06
CA GLY A 117 -18.92 16.90 -7.14
C GLY A 117 -19.73 15.67 -7.57
N PHE A 118 -19.98 15.52 -8.88
CA PHE A 118 -20.63 14.33 -9.43
C PHE A 118 -19.76 13.08 -9.25
N ILE A 119 -18.45 13.16 -9.52
CA ILE A 119 -17.54 12.03 -9.32
C ILE A 119 -17.54 11.56 -7.86
N ILE A 120 -17.42 12.49 -6.91
CA ILE A 120 -17.47 12.17 -5.47
C ILE A 120 -18.82 11.55 -5.10
N MET A 121 -19.93 12.09 -5.65
CA MET A 121 -21.27 11.56 -5.42
C MET A 121 -21.42 10.12 -5.96
N PHE A 122 -20.95 9.84 -7.17
CA PHE A 122 -20.98 8.48 -7.75
C PHE A 122 -20.10 7.52 -6.95
N ILE A 123 -18.93 7.95 -6.46
CA ILE A 123 -18.07 7.14 -5.58
C ILE A 123 -18.79 6.84 -4.26
N ALA A 124 -19.44 7.84 -3.66
CA ALA A 124 -20.18 7.68 -2.40
C ALA A 124 -21.37 6.72 -2.56
N VAL A 125 -22.15 6.87 -3.65
CA VAL A 125 -23.27 5.99 -3.97
C VAL A 125 -22.77 4.57 -4.23
N GLY A 126 -21.71 4.40 -5.01
CA GLY A 126 -21.10 3.08 -5.27
C GLY A 126 -20.65 2.39 -3.98
N LYS A 127 -20.00 3.12 -3.06
CA LYS A 127 -19.64 2.57 -1.74
C LYS A 127 -20.86 2.23 -0.89
N CYS A 128 -21.89 3.08 -0.89
CA CYS A 128 -23.12 2.82 -0.15
C CYS A 128 -23.81 1.54 -0.64
N VAL A 129 -23.99 1.41 -1.96
CA VAL A 129 -24.59 0.23 -2.59
C VAL A 129 -23.74 -1.02 -2.35
N GLY A 130 -22.41 -0.94 -2.50
CA GLY A 130 -21.52 -2.05 -2.22
C GLY A 130 -21.63 -2.56 -0.77
N HIS A 131 -21.72 -1.65 0.19
CA HIS A 131 -21.90 -2.00 1.60
C HIS A 131 -23.29 -2.59 1.87
N LEU A 132 -24.33 -2.07 1.22
CA LEU A 132 -25.69 -2.58 1.31
C LEU A 132 -25.78 -4.02 0.77
N ILE A 133 -25.18 -4.29 -0.39
CA ILE A 133 -25.10 -5.64 -0.98
C ILE A 133 -24.29 -6.57 -0.07
N TYR A 134 -23.15 -6.13 0.45
CA TYR A 134 -22.33 -6.94 1.36
C TYR A 134 -23.13 -7.42 2.57
N TYR A 135 -23.89 -6.53 3.21
CA TYR A 135 -24.70 -6.89 4.38
C TYR A 135 -25.95 -7.72 4.04
N LEU A 136 -26.58 -7.50 2.89
CA LEU A 136 -27.79 -8.25 2.49
C LEU A 136 -27.49 -9.64 1.91
N LEU A 137 -26.38 -9.80 1.20
CA LEU A 137 -26.10 -10.99 0.40
C LEU A 137 -24.97 -11.87 0.98
N ALA A 138 -23.99 -11.26 1.67
CA ALA A 138 -22.82 -12.00 2.17
C ALA A 138 -22.88 -12.31 3.67
N TYR A 139 -23.83 -11.72 4.41
CA TYR A 139 -24.05 -11.97 5.84
C TYR A 139 -25.30 -12.84 6.13
N VAL A 140 -26.02 -13.28 5.10
CA VAL A 140 -27.06 -14.33 5.15
C VAL A 140 -26.45 -15.64 4.66
#